data_AF-A0A151L067-F1
#
_entry.id   AF-A0A151L067-F1
#
_cell.length_a   1.000
_cell.length_b   1.000
_cell.length_c   1.000
_cell.angle_alpha   90.00
_cell.angle_beta   90.00
_cell.angle_gamma   90.00
#
_symmetry.space_group_name_H-M   'P 1'
#
loop_
_entity.id
_entity.type
_entity.pdbx_description
1 polymer ?
#
loop_
_entity_poly.entity_id
_entity_poly.type
_entity_poly.pdbx_seq_one_letter_code
_entity_poly.pdbx_strand_id
1 'polypeptide(L)'
;MNEDKFTHIYRLPGSLQIRIAKWQQTFRGTSDLVLHNALTVRNQQYQKPDFFPKGWCIPLVDEAEISITHHGKYIQTAMRTMVDRKVSYKRIFLSRFPLDQAQELLIQYKKEWIKKHNQVARKYNQIKKKEFMSFAWEEVETLYPSIPKEKFDKALWNRLVLKEFGPEKKYNNPYFVKKADF
;
A
#
# COMPACT_ATOMS: atom_id res chain seq x y z
N MET A 1 -18.21 21.62 -2.59
CA MET A 1 -18.15 20.59 -3.63
C MET A 1 -18.40 19.27 -2.95
N ASN A 2 -19.51 18.61 -3.25
CA ASN A 2 -19.87 17.37 -2.57
C ASN A 2 -19.34 16.20 -3.42
N GLU A 3 -18.52 15.35 -2.80
CA GLU A 3 -18.12 14.07 -3.39
C GLU A 3 -19.40 13.27 -3.70
N ASP A 4 -19.48 12.70 -4.90
CA ASP A 4 -20.58 11.79 -5.22
C ASP A 4 -20.41 10.51 -4.37
N LYS A 5 -21.45 9.68 -4.28
CA LYS A 5 -21.33 8.37 -3.63
C LYS A 5 -20.32 7.46 -4.35
N PHE A 6 -20.00 7.77 -5.60
CA PHE A 6 -18.98 7.07 -6.40
C PHE A 6 -17.57 7.58 -6.09
N THR A 7 -16.67 6.65 -5.81
CA THR A 7 -15.26 6.96 -5.54
C THR A 7 -14.65 7.75 -6.71
N HIS A 8 -14.00 8.88 -6.39
CA HIS A 8 -13.34 9.81 -7.32
C HIS A 8 -14.26 10.57 -8.30
N ILE A 9 -15.58 10.52 -8.14
CA ILE A 9 -16.53 11.34 -8.91
C ILE A 9 -17.07 12.46 -8.03
N TYR A 10 -17.13 13.67 -8.58
CA TYR A 10 -17.57 14.87 -7.89
C TYR A 10 -18.69 15.52 -8.71
N ARG A 11 -19.80 15.85 -8.05
CA ARG A 11 -20.89 16.60 -8.68
C ARG A 11 -20.63 18.09 -8.58
N LEU A 12 -20.67 18.75 -9.73
CA LEU A 12 -20.61 20.20 -9.90
C LEU A 12 -21.96 20.68 -10.46
N PRO A 13 -22.30 21.99 -10.33
CA PRO A 13 -23.46 22.54 -11.01
C PRO A 13 -23.40 22.26 -12.52
N GLY A 14 -24.32 21.44 -13.01
CA GLY A 14 -24.43 21.07 -14.43
C GLY A 14 -23.28 20.22 -14.99
N SER A 15 -22.43 19.61 -14.15
CA SER A 15 -21.33 18.76 -14.63
C SER A 15 -20.91 17.69 -13.63
N LEU A 16 -20.25 16.65 -14.14
CA LEU A 16 -19.54 15.65 -13.34
C LEU A 16 -18.04 15.83 -13.55
N GLN A 17 -17.27 15.66 -12.49
CA GLN A 17 -15.82 15.73 -12.56
C GLN A 17 -15.19 14.49 -11.94
N ILE A 18 -14.29 13.84 -12.66
CA ILE A 18 -13.41 12.81 -12.13
C ILE A 18 -12.19 13.50 -11.53
N ARG A 19 -11.77 13.10 -10.33
CA ARG A 19 -10.51 13.56 -9.72
C ARG A 19 -9.76 12.39 -9.10
N ILE A 20 -8.57 12.11 -9.64
CA ILE A 20 -7.67 11.07 -9.17
C ILE A 20 -6.28 11.69 -9.00
N ALA A 21 -5.88 11.92 -7.74
CA ALA A 21 -4.65 12.65 -7.40
C ALA A 21 -4.55 13.99 -8.17
N LYS A 22 -3.56 14.15 -9.05
CA LYS A 22 -3.38 15.35 -9.89
C LYS A 22 -4.15 15.30 -11.21
N TRP A 23 -4.68 14.15 -11.59
CA TRP A 23 -5.42 13.97 -12.84
C TRP A 23 -6.90 14.29 -12.62
N GLN A 24 -7.48 15.03 -13.56
CA GLN A 24 -8.87 15.45 -13.50
C GLN A 24 -9.48 15.52 -14.89
N GLN A 25 -10.77 15.26 -15.00
CA GLN A 25 -11.53 15.40 -16.24
C GLN A 25 -12.98 15.76 -15.94
N THR A 26 -13.52 16.75 -16.65
CA THR A 26 -14.88 17.25 -16.45
C THR A 26 -15.77 16.86 -17.63
N PHE A 27 -16.99 16.43 -17.33
CA PHE A 27 -18.03 16.07 -18.27
C PHE A 27 -19.21 17.02 -18.07
N ARG A 28 -19.70 17.62 -19.16
CA ARG A 28 -20.88 18.51 -19.11
C ARG A 28 -22.14 17.66 -18.98
N GLY A 29 -23.06 18.07 -18.11
CA GLY A 29 -24.28 17.36 -17.79
C GLY A 29 -24.17 16.47 -16.55
N THR A 30 -25.33 16.04 -16.05
CA THR A 30 -25.47 15.20 -14.85
C THR A 30 -26.41 14.02 -15.06
N SER A 31 -26.74 13.70 -16.32
CA SER A 31 -27.59 12.56 -16.66
C SER A 31 -26.85 11.24 -16.46
N ASP A 32 -27.60 10.14 -16.41
CA ASP A 32 -27.06 8.80 -16.24
C ASP A 32 -26.11 8.38 -17.38
N LEU A 33 -26.39 8.82 -18.61
CA LEU A 33 -25.47 8.63 -19.74
C LEU A 33 -24.12 9.32 -19.51
N VAL A 34 -24.14 10.53 -18.93
CA VAL A 34 -22.91 11.27 -18.61
C VAL A 34 -22.18 10.62 -17.43
N LEU A 35 -22.92 10.13 -16.43
CA LEU A 35 -22.36 9.36 -15.31
C LEU A 35 -21.69 8.08 -15.80
N HIS A 36 -22.36 7.29 -16.63
CA HIS A 36 -21.82 6.07 -17.23
C HIS A 36 -20.49 6.34 -17.97
N ASN A 37 -20.44 7.41 -18.76
CA ASN A 37 -19.23 7.82 -19.48
C ASN A 37 -18.11 8.24 -18.51
N ALA A 38 -18.44 9.00 -17.46
CA ALA A 38 -17.48 9.39 -16.44
C ALA A 38 -16.91 8.18 -15.69
N LEU A 39 -17.75 7.20 -15.32
CA LEU A 39 -17.32 5.96 -14.66
C LEU A 39 -16.43 5.10 -15.57
N THR A 40 -16.79 4.99 -16.86
CA THR A 40 -15.97 4.27 -17.86
C THR A 40 -14.57 4.89 -17.97
N VAL A 41 -14.47 6.21 -18.13
CA VAL A 41 -13.18 6.91 -18.25
C VAL A 41 -12.37 6.84 -16.94
N ARG A 42 -13.05 6.93 -15.79
CA ARG A 42 -12.42 6.73 -14.48
C ARG A 42 -11.81 5.32 -14.37
N ASN A 43 -12.53 4.29 -14.79
CA ASN A 43 -12.05 2.92 -14.74
C ASN A 43 -10.83 2.69 -15.64
N GLN A 44 -10.73 3.39 -16.78
CA GLN A 44 -9.50 3.37 -17.61
C GLN A 44 -8.29 3.93 -16.84
N GLN A 45 -8.47 4.96 -16.01
CA GLN A 45 -7.38 5.44 -15.15
C GLN A 45 -7.00 4.40 -14.09
N TYR A 46 -7.97 3.69 -13.52
CA TYR A 46 -7.71 2.64 -12.54
C TYR A 46 -6.91 1.46 -13.09
N GLN A 47 -7.03 1.18 -14.39
CA GLN A 47 -6.29 0.12 -15.07
C GLN A 47 -4.80 0.43 -15.24
N LYS A 48 -4.38 1.69 -15.18
CA LYS A 48 -2.98 2.07 -15.35
C LYS A 48 -2.07 1.33 -14.35
N PRO A 49 -0.91 0.79 -14.75
CA PRO A 49 -0.08 -0.07 -13.88
C PRO A 49 0.31 0.57 -12.54
N ASP A 50 0.55 1.88 -12.55
CA ASP A 50 0.96 2.71 -11.43
C ASP A 50 -0.19 3.17 -10.52
N PHE A 51 -1.44 2.89 -10.89
CA PHE A 51 -2.59 3.19 -10.04
C PHE A 51 -2.72 2.17 -8.89
N PHE A 52 -2.61 2.67 -7.66
CA PHE A 52 -2.81 1.91 -6.42
C PHE A 52 -3.90 2.59 -5.58
N PRO A 53 -5.13 2.06 -5.53
CA PRO A 53 -6.22 2.69 -4.80
C PRO A 53 -5.90 2.78 -3.30
N LYS A 54 -6.08 3.98 -2.74
CA LYS A 54 -5.82 4.25 -1.31
C LYS A 54 -6.74 3.38 -0.45
N GLY A 55 -6.17 2.76 0.58
CA GLY A 55 -6.90 1.83 1.47
C GLY A 55 -6.97 0.38 0.96
N TRP A 56 -6.82 0.17 -0.35
CA TRP A 56 -6.85 -1.15 -0.98
C TRP A 56 -5.47 -1.75 -1.19
N CYS A 57 -4.48 -0.90 -1.49
CA CYS A 57 -3.11 -1.33 -1.76
C CYS A 57 -2.13 -0.93 -0.66
N ILE A 58 -1.03 -1.66 -0.61
CA ILE A 58 0.10 -1.44 0.30
C ILE A 58 1.19 -0.71 -0.48
N PRO A 59 1.63 0.48 -0.02
CA PRO A 59 2.72 1.18 -0.69
C PRO A 59 4.00 0.35 -0.61
N LEU A 60 4.74 0.34 -1.72
CA LEU A 60 6.08 -0.22 -1.73
C LEU A 60 7.01 0.74 -0.98
N VAL A 61 8.05 0.20 -0.37
CA VAL A 61 9.07 0.98 0.34
C VAL A 61 10.30 1.09 -0.56
N ASP A 62 10.80 2.30 -0.75
CA ASP A 62 12.06 2.52 -1.48
C ASP A 62 13.26 2.32 -0.53
N GLU A 63 14.34 1.74 -1.04
CA GLU A 63 15.60 1.65 -0.31
C GLU A 63 16.24 3.03 -0.09
N ALA A 64 15.95 4.01 -0.95
CA ALA A 64 16.40 5.39 -0.75
C ALA A 64 15.72 6.08 0.45
N GLU A 65 14.55 5.59 0.88
CA GLU A 65 13.78 6.11 2.01
C GLU A 65 14.17 5.50 3.37
N ILE A 66 15.27 4.72 3.42
CA ILE A 66 15.76 4.15 4.67
C ILE A 66 16.16 5.27 5.62
N SER A 67 15.47 5.34 6.76
CA SER A 67 15.76 6.27 7.84
C SER A 67 16.24 5.53 9.08
N ILE A 68 17.25 6.12 9.72
CA ILE A 68 17.79 5.71 11.01
C ILE A 68 17.65 6.89 11.97
N THR A 69 17.05 6.64 13.12
CA THR A 69 16.90 7.61 14.20
C THR A 69 18.00 7.40 15.22
N HIS A 70 18.73 8.47 15.55
CA HIS A 70 19.79 8.45 16.54
C HIS A 70 19.23 8.84 17.90
N HIS A 71 19.43 7.97 18.89
CA HIS A 71 19.21 8.26 20.30
C HIS A 71 20.59 8.16 20.96
N GLY A 72 20.95 9.05 21.89
CA GLY A 72 22.34 9.12 22.38
C GLY A 72 22.96 7.78 22.84
N LYS A 73 22.13 6.82 23.29
CA LYS A 73 22.57 5.47 23.71
C LYS A 73 22.36 4.36 22.66
N TYR A 74 21.54 4.58 21.63
CA TYR A 74 21.19 3.58 20.62
C TYR A 74 20.69 4.22 19.33
N ILE A 75 20.88 3.54 18.20
CA ILE A 75 20.23 3.90 16.95
C ILE A 75 19.08 2.93 16.65
N GLN A 76 18.09 3.38 15.88
CA GLN A 76 16.96 2.51 15.52
C GLN A 76 16.41 2.81 14.14
N THR A 77 15.75 1.83 13.55
CA THR A 77 14.93 2.01 12.34
C THR A 77 13.53 1.45 12.57
N ALA A 78 12.53 2.16 12.06
CA ALA A 78 11.13 1.76 12.17
C ALA A 78 10.74 0.88 10.98
N MET A 79 10.03 -0.22 11.23
CA MET A 79 9.50 -1.07 10.18
C MET A 79 8.22 -1.77 10.65
N ARG A 80 7.67 -2.66 9.81
CA ARG A 80 6.48 -3.44 10.16
C ARG A 80 6.86 -4.91 10.24
N THR A 81 6.28 -5.63 11.20
CA THR A 81 6.40 -7.09 11.25
C THR A 81 5.88 -7.70 9.96
N MET A 82 6.46 -8.81 9.54
CA MET A 82 6.05 -9.46 8.30
C MET A 82 4.68 -10.12 8.44
N VAL A 83 4.34 -10.64 9.60
CA VAL A 83 2.96 -11.07 9.93
C VAL A 83 2.21 -9.87 10.51
N ASP A 84 0.94 -9.67 10.15
CA ASP A 84 0.03 -8.61 10.64
C ASP A 84 0.45 -7.15 10.36
N ARG A 85 1.68 -6.89 9.92
CA ARG A 85 2.20 -5.54 9.63
C ARG A 85 2.15 -4.58 10.82
N LYS A 86 2.36 -5.07 12.06
CA LYS A 86 2.45 -4.23 13.26
C LYS A 86 3.71 -3.37 13.21
N VAL A 87 3.58 -2.07 13.51
CA VAL A 87 4.73 -1.17 13.61
C VAL A 87 5.64 -1.63 14.74
N SER A 88 6.93 -1.70 14.47
CA SER A 88 7.96 -2.17 15.40
C SER A 88 9.31 -1.57 15.03
N TYR A 89 10.26 -1.64 15.97
CA TYR A 89 11.55 -0.98 15.86
C TYR A 89 12.66 -2.01 16.05
N LYS A 90 13.68 -2.00 15.17
CA LYS A 90 14.95 -2.69 15.41
C LYS A 90 15.93 -1.65 15.95
N ARG A 91 16.52 -1.93 17.10
CA ARG A 91 17.43 -1.04 17.84
C ARG A 91 18.81 -1.66 17.94
N ILE A 92 19.86 -0.84 17.86
CA ILE A 92 21.24 -1.21 18.17
C ILE A 92 21.76 -0.26 19.24
N PHE A 93 22.18 -0.80 20.38
CA PHE A 93 22.83 -0.02 21.42
C PHE A 93 24.29 0.24 21.06
N LEU A 94 24.72 1.50 21.16
CA LEU A 94 26.07 1.95 20.81
C LEU A 94 27.14 1.45 21.80
N SER A 95 26.72 0.81 22.90
CA SER A 95 27.62 0.08 23.79
C SER A 95 28.15 -1.23 23.19
N ARG A 96 27.47 -1.78 22.16
CA ARG A 96 27.84 -3.07 21.54
C ARG A 96 28.65 -2.91 20.25
N PHE A 97 28.47 -1.79 19.56
CA PHE A 97 29.07 -1.53 18.26
C PHE A 97 29.43 -0.05 18.12
N PRO A 98 30.54 0.29 17.43
CA PRO A 98 30.79 1.64 16.95
C PRO A 98 29.63 2.15 16.08
N LEU A 99 29.42 3.47 16.09
CA LEU A 99 28.29 4.10 15.40
C LEU A 99 28.20 3.75 13.92
N ASP A 100 29.33 3.82 13.20
CA ASP A 100 29.38 3.58 11.75
C ASP A 100 28.98 2.14 11.42
N GLN A 101 29.51 1.18 12.18
CA GLN A 101 29.18 -0.24 12.01
C GLN A 101 27.72 -0.52 12.36
N ALA A 102 27.20 0.08 13.44
CA ALA A 102 25.80 -0.06 13.83
C ALA A 102 24.87 0.49 12.72
N GLN A 103 25.22 1.63 12.14
CA GLN A 103 24.44 2.26 11.08
C GLN A 103 24.40 1.38 9.83
N GLU A 104 25.55 0.86 9.40
CA GLU A 104 25.62 -0.05 8.26
C GLU A 104 24.79 -1.33 8.49
N LEU A 105 24.89 -1.94 9.67
CA LEU A 105 24.11 -3.12 10.04
C LEU A 105 22.59 -2.86 9.96
N LEU A 106 22.13 -1.71 10.47
CA LEU A 106 20.70 -1.34 10.36
C LEU A 106 20.25 -1.12 8.93
N ILE A 107 21.08 -0.50 8.08
CA ILE A 107 20.77 -0.30 6.67
C ILE A 107 20.62 -1.64 5.97
N GLN A 108 21.59 -2.56 6.16
CA GLN A 108 21.54 -3.90 5.56
C GLN A 108 20.32 -4.69 6.05
N TYR A 109 20.02 -4.62 7.35
CA TYR A 109 18.83 -5.23 7.94
C TYR A 109 17.55 -4.72 7.29
N LYS A 110 17.44 -3.39 7.16
CA LYS A 110 16.27 -2.73 6.57
C LYS A 110 16.13 -3.05 5.08
N LYS A 111 17.21 -3.11 4.31
CA LYS A 111 17.20 -3.51 2.90
C LYS A 111 16.67 -4.94 2.71
N GLU A 112 17.14 -5.89 3.53
CA GLU A 112 16.62 -7.26 3.45
C GLU A 112 15.13 -7.32 3.76
N TRP A 113 14.68 -6.57 4.77
CA TRP A 113 13.26 -6.45 5.09
C TRP A 113 12.46 -5.82 3.93
N ILE A 114 12.93 -4.71 3.34
CA ILE A 114 12.26 -4.02 2.21
C ILE A 114 12.05 -4.99 1.05
N LYS A 115 13.09 -5.77 0.69
CA LYS A 115 12.99 -6.75 -0.40
C LYS A 115 11.87 -7.76 -0.17
N LYS A 116 11.80 -8.34 1.04
CA LYS A 116 10.77 -9.33 1.41
C LYS A 116 9.39 -8.70 1.52
N HIS A 117 9.30 -7.51 2.11
CA HIS A 117 8.07 -6.75 2.23
C HIS A 117 7.47 -6.44 0.85
N ASN A 118 8.27 -5.85 -0.05
CA ASN A 118 7.84 -5.46 -1.39
C ASN A 118 7.44 -6.67 -2.25
N GLN A 119 8.09 -7.82 -2.06
CA GLN A 119 7.72 -9.07 -2.74
C GLN A 119 6.29 -9.50 -2.40
N VAL A 120 5.90 -9.46 -1.13
CA VAL A 120 4.52 -9.76 -0.69
C VAL A 120 3.56 -8.66 -1.10
N ALA A 121 3.95 -7.39 -0.93
CA ALA A 121 3.12 -6.24 -1.28
C ALA A 121 2.72 -6.22 -2.76
N ARG A 122 3.63 -6.59 -3.68
CA ARG A 122 3.31 -6.69 -5.11
C ARG A 122 2.21 -7.72 -5.38
N LYS A 123 2.30 -8.91 -4.78
CA LYS A 123 1.28 -9.98 -4.93
C LYS A 123 -0.05 -9.56 -4.31
N TYR A 124 0.00 -8.97 -3.11
CA TYR A 124 -1.17 -8.44 -2.43
C TYR A 124 -1.88 -7.38 -3.27
N ASN A 125 -1.13 -6.38 -3.76
CA ASN A 125 -1.66 -5.28 -4.55
C ASN A 125 -2.28 -5.78 -5.87
N GLN A 126 -1.68 -6.79 -6.51
CA GLN A 126 -2.26 -7.37 -7.72
C GLN A 126 -3.64 -7.99 -7.47
N ILE A 127 -3.81 -8.70 -6.35
CA ILE A 127 -5.09 -9.31 -5.97
C ILE A 127 -6.11 -8.22 -5.63
N LYS A 128 -5.75 -7.30 -4.72
CA LYS A 128 -6.66 -6.21 -4.30
C LYS A 128 -7.03 -5.27 -5.44
N LYS A 129 -6.14 -5.05 -6.42
CA LYS A 129 -6.46 -4.26 -7.61
C LYS A 129 -7.48 -4.95 -8.51
N LYS A 130 -7.42 -6.27 -8.65
CA LYS A 130 -8.43 -7.03 -9.40
C LYS A 130 -9.80 -6.95 -8.72
N GLU A 131 -9.85 -7.13 -7.40
CA GLU A 131 -11.08 -6.98 -6.60
C GLU A 131 -11.63 -5.54 -6.68
N PHE A 132 -10.76 -4.53 -6.56
CA PHE A 132 -11.18 -3.14 -6.73
C PHE A 132 -11.80 -2.89 -8.11
N MET A 133 -11.19 -3.44 -9.16
CA MET A 133 -11.70 -3.30 -10.52
C MET A 133 -13.05 -4.01 -10.72
N SER A 134 -13.30 -5.15 -10.08
CA SER A 134 -14.62 -5.81 -10.21
C SER A 134 -15.74 -4.92 -9.67
N PHE A 135 -15.55 -4.30 -8.49
CA PHE A 135 -16.50 -3.33 -7.97
C PHE A 135 -16.63 -2.11 -8.89
N ALA A 136 -15.51 -1.60 -9.42
CA ALA A 136 -15.54 -0.45 -10.31
C ALA A 136 -16.33 -0.73 -11.61
N TRP A 137 -16.30 -1.96 -12.12
CA TRP A 137 -17.10 -2.37 -13.28
C TRP A 137 -18.58 -2.57 -12.94
N GLU A 138 -18.88 -3.14 -11.79
CA GLU A 138 -20.25 -3.23 -11.27
C GLU A 138 -20.90 -1.84 -11.19
N GLU A 139 -20.15 -0.80 -10.78
CA GLU A 139 -20.65 0.58 -10.78
C GLU A 139 -21.00 1.09 -12.17
N VAL A 140 -20.30 0.65 -13.23
CA VAL A 140 -20.62 1.04 -14.62
C VAL A 140 -21.89 0.34 -15.10
N GLU A 141 -22.03 -0.95 -14.80
CA GLU A 141 -23.18 -1.76 -15.22
C GLU A 141 -24.47 -1.34 -14.52
N THR A 142 -24.38 -1.07 -13.21
CA THR A 142 -25.55 -0.82 -12.36
C THR A 142 -25.86 0.66 -12.18
N LEU A 143 -24.88 1.54 -12.41
CA LEU A 143 -24.93 2.95 -12.00
C LEU A 143 -25.28 3.13 -10.51
N TYR A 144 -24.85 2.17 -9.68
CA TYR A 144 -24.88 2.26 -8.22
C TYR A 144 -23.47 2.22 -7.66
N PRO A 145 -23.20 2.93 -6.55
CA PRO A 145 -21.89 2.91 -5.91
C PRO A 145 -21.67 1.55 -5.21
N SER A 146 -20.62 0.84 -5.63
CA SER A 146 -20.31 -0.52 -5.19
C SER A 146 -18.91 -0.66 -4.60
N ILE A 147 -18.00 0.32 -4.78
CA ILE A 147 -16.65 0.24 -4.22
C ILE A 147 -16.68 0.47 -2.69
N PRO A 148 -16.37 -0.55 -1.85
CA PRO A 148 -16.39 -0.37 -0.41
C PRO A 148 -15.18 0.41 0.11
N LYS A 149 -15.32 0.97 1.32
CA LYS A 149 -14.19 1.47 2.12
C LYS A 149 -13.45 0.30 2.74
N GLU A 150 -12.54 -0.28 1.96
CA GLU A 150 -11.75 -1.43 2.37
C GLU A 150 -10.73 -1.07 3.47
N LYS A 151 -10.53 -1.99 4.42
CA LYS A 151 -9.42 -1.96 5.39
C LYS A 151 -8.36 -2.96 4.98
N PHE A 152 -7.16 -2.83 5.55
CA PHE A 152 -6.09 -3.80 5.34
C PHE A 152 -6.56 -5.23 5.65
N ASP A 153 -6.60 -6.06 4.61
CA ASP A 153 -6.89 -7.49 4.72
C ASP A 153 -5.67 -8.23 5.29
N LYS A 154 -5.68 -8.38 6.61
CA LYS A 154 -4.68 -9.13 7.37
C LYS A 154 -4.66 -10.62 6.98
N ALA A 155 -5.81 -11.21 6.67
CA ALA A 155 -5.90 -12.64 6.38
C ALA A 155 -5.23 -12.97 5.04
N LEU A 156 -5.52 -12.18 4.00
CA LEU A 156 -4.86 -12.30 2.70
C LEU A 156 -3.35 -12.07 2.83
N TRP A 157 -2.94 -11.01 3.52
CA TRP A 157 -1.52 -10.71 3.72
C TRP A 157 -0.79 -11.86 4.40
N ASN A 158 -1.29 -12.35 5.54
CA ASN A 158 -0.63 -13.43 6.29
C ASN A 158 -0.58 -14.74 5.48
N ARG A 159 -1.61 -15.02 4.67
CA ARG A 159 -1.60 -16.17 3.76
C ARG A 159 -0.49 -16.06 2.72
N LEU A 160 -0.29 -14.86 2.13
CA LEU A 160 0.78 -14.62 1.16
C LEU A 160 2.17 -14.72 1.81
N VAL A 161 2.33 -14.18 3.02
CA VAL A 161 3.57 -14.29 3.80
C VAL A 161 3.90 -15.76 4.08
N LEU A 162 2.92 -16.53 4.57
CA LEU A 162 3.08 -17.96 4.84
C LEU A 162 3.44 -18.73 3.57
N LYS A 163 2.81 -18.41 2.44
CA LYS A 163 3.10 -19.04 1.14
C LYS A 163 4.52 -18.73 0.65
N GLU A 164 4.99 -17.49 0.84
CA GLU A 164 6.28 -17.06 0.32
C GLU A 164 7.46 -17.47 1.20
N PHE A 165 7.29 -17.39 2.52
CA PHE A 165 8.39 -17.51 3.48
C PHE A 165 8.22 -18.69 4.45
N GLY A 166 7.09 -19.39 4.40
CA GLY A 166 6.79 -20.47 5.33
C GLY A 166 6.36 -19.96 6.72
N PRO A 167 6.22 -20.87 7.70
CA PRO A 167 5.73 -20.52 9.03
C PRO A 167 6.72 -19.65 9.81
N GLU A 168 6.19 -18.69 10.56
CA GLU A 168 6.95 -17.71 11.35
C GLU A 168 7.94 -18.36 12.33
N LYS A 169 7.57 -19.52 12.91
CA LYS A 169 8.39 -20.27 13.88
C LYS A 169 9.78 -20.68 13.35
N LYS A 170 10.02 -20.62 12.04
CA LYS A 170 11.34 -20.92 11.42
C LYS A 170 12.33 -19.75 11.52
N TYR A 171 11.91 -18.60 12.04
CA TYR A 171 12.71 -17.38 12.08
C TYR A 171 12.85 -16.87 13.51
N ASN A 172 14.01 -16.26 13.79
CA ASN A 172 14.34 -15.75 15.12
C ASN A 172 13.85 -14.31 15.35
N ASN A 173 13.27 -13.67 14.32
CA ASN A 173 12.75 -12.31 14.37
C ASN A 173 11.46 -12.15 13.56
N PRO A 174 10.59 -11.18 13.94
CA PRO A 174 9.28 -10.99 13.32
C PRO A 174 9.33 -10.24 11.96
N TYR A 175 10.53 -9.88 11.48
CA TYR A 175 10.76 -9.14 10.23
C TYR A 175 11.21 -10.05 9.08
N PHE A 176 11.47 -11.32 9.40
CA PHE A 176 12.05 -12.36 8.56
C PHE A 176 13.41 -12.01 7.93
N VAL A 177 14.23 -11.17 8.55
CA VAL A 177 15.64 -10.91 8.11
C VAL A 177 16.55 -12.06 8.58
N LYS A 178 17.49 -12.55 7.76
CA LYS A 178 18.39 -13.66 8.16
C LYS A 178 19.86 -13.25 8.23
N LYS A 179 20.35 -12.46 7.28
CA LYS A 179 21.79 -12.24 7.12
C LYS A 179 22.35 -11.22 8.10
N ALA A 180 21.56 -10.20 8.41
CA ALA A 180 21.95 -9.11 9.29
C ALA A 180 21.33 -9.25 10.69
N ASP A 181 20.89 -10.44 11.11
CA ASP A 181 20.30 -10.59 12.44
C ASP A 181 21.39 -10.66 13.52
N PHE A 182 21.47 -9.60 14.32
CA PHE A 182 22.41 -9.37 15.43
C PHE A 182 21.65 -9.15 16.74
#